data_AF-A0A5S3USL3-F1
#
_entry.id   AF-A0A5S3USL3-F1
#
_cell.length_a   1.000
_cell.length_b   1.000
_cell.length_c   1.000
_cell.angle_alpha   90.00
_cell.angle_beta   90.00
_cell.angle_gamma   90.00
#
_symmetry.space_group_name_H-M   'P 1'
#
loop_
_entity.id
_entity.type
_entity.pdbx_description
1 polymer ?
#
loop_
_entity_poly.entity_id
_entity_poly.type
_entity_poly.pdbx_seq_one_letter_code
_entity_poly.pdbx_strand_id
1 'polypeptide(L)'
;MYKKYFVYSLLQVSWGLSAILIVFAITPSLIALSLPAWSIPVYLLLSSAIAFAVYGRDKALSKKGTERISERVLLIVSASALHMATLQIMSVLRHKTIKLPFLLKLLTLHLLQVIVFVCVLISYLM
;
A
#
# COMPACT_ATOMS: atom_id res chain seq x y z
N MET A 1 23.74 8.77 3.69
CA MET A 1 23.45 7.41 4.17
C MET A 1 22.26 7.36 5.14
N TYR A 2 22.15 8.30 6.10
CA TYR A 2 21.05 8.39 7.09
C TYR A 2 19.61 8.50 6.53
N LYS A 3 19.40 9.29 5.46
CA LYS A 3 18.06 9.50 4.86
C LYS A 3 17.37 8.21 4.42
N LYS A 4 18.12 7.16 4.05
CA LYS A 4 17.53 5.92 3.53
C LYS A 4 16.92 5.08 4.66
N TYR A 5 17.67 4.90 5.76
CA TYR A 5 17.23 4.12 6.93
C TYR A 5 16.06 4.77 7.66
N PHE A 6 16.07 6.10 7.77
CA PHE A 6 14.96 6.84 8.37
C PHE A 6 13.64 6.59 7.63
N VAL A 7 13.66 6.64 6.28
CA VAL A 7 12.45 6.43 5.50
C VAL A 7 12.00 4.96 5.53
N TYR A 8 12.92 3.99 5.54
CA TYR A 8 12.56 2.58 5.74
C TYR A 8 11.92 2.32 7.10
N SER A 9 12.43 2.94 8.16
CA SER A 9 11.86 2.82 9.51
C SER A 9 10.47 3.46 9.59
N LEU A 10 10.31 4.68 9.06
CA LEU A 10 9.02 5.38 9.01
C LEU A 10 7.97 4.59 8.22
N LEU A 11 8.40 3.92 7.16
CA LEU A 11 7.56 3.06 6.35
C LEU A 11 7.25 1.71 7.00
N GLN A 12 8.15 1.09 7.77
CA GLN A 12 7.81 -0.12 8.55
C GLN A 12 6.75 0.18 9.62
N VAL A 13 6.82 1.34 10.26
CA VAL A 13 5.78 1.79 11.21
C VAL A 13 4.43 2.02 10.49
N SER A 14 4.46 2.45 9.22
CA SER A 14 3.26 2.70 8.42
C SER A 14 2.42 1.44 8.15
N TRP A 15 3.04 0.26 8.16
CA TRP A 15 2.35 -1.04 8.01
C TRP A 15 1.52 -1.40 9.23
N GLY A 16 2.09 -1.22 10.42
CA GLY A 16 1.35 -1.46 11.67
C GLY A 16 0.17 -0.51 11.79
N LEU A 17 0.38 0.76 11.45
CA LEU A 17 -0.67 1.78 11.51
C LEU A 17 -1.82 1.48 10.52
N SER A 18 -1.50 1.07 9.29
CA SER A 18 -2.52 0.70 8.31
C SER A 18 -3.28 -0.56 8.71
N ALA A 19 -2.60 -1.60 9.21
CA ALA A 19 -3.27 -2.81 9.69
C ALA A 19 -4.31 -2.51 10.79
N ILE A 20 -3.93 -1.68 11.77
CA ILE A 20 -4.81 -1.28 12.87
C ILE A 20 -6.00 -0.47 12.34
N LEU A 21 -5.77 0.52 11.48
CA LEU A 21 -6.83 1.36 10.94
C LEU A 21 -7.81 0.57 10.05
N ILE A 22 -7.33 -0.42 9.30
CA ILE A 22 -8.16 -1.31 8.48
C ILE A 22 -9.11 -2.11 9.35
N VAL A 23 -8.58 -2.75 10.41
CA VAL A 23 -9.37 -3.56 11.33
C VAL A 23 -10.43 -2.70 12.02
N PHE A 24 -10.10 -1.47 12.43
CA PHE A 24 -11.05 -0.61 13.14
C PHE A 24 -12.04 0.13 12.23
N ALA A 25 -11.69 0.49 10.98
CA ALA A 25 -12.57 1.25 10.10
C ALA A 25 -13.43 0.38 9.17
N ILE A 26 -12.89 -0.75 8.67
CA ILE A 26 -13.58 -1.58 7.67
C ILE A 26 -14.45 -2.65 8.33
N THR A 27 -13.98 -3.28 9.41
CA THR A 27 -14.71 -4.36 10.10
C THR A 27 -16.13 -3.93 10.54
N PRO A 28 -16.34 -2.74 11.14
CA PRO A 28 -17.69 -2.31 11.51
C PRO A 28 -18.59 -2.06 10.30
N SER A 29 -18.03 -1.50 9.22
CA SER A 29 -18.74 -1.26 7.95
C SER A 29 -19.23 -2.57 7.31
N LEU A 30 -18.42 -3.64 7.38
CA LEU A 30 -18.81 -4.95 6.85
C LEU A 30 -19.85 -5.65 7.71
N ILE A 31 -19.75 -5.52 9.04
CA ILE A 31 -20.79 -6.00 9.95
C ILE A 31 -22.12 -5.29 9.64
N ALA A 32 -22.09 -3.97 9.44
CA ALA A 32 -23.26 -3.19 9.06
C ALA A 32 -23.85 -3.61 7.69
N LEU A 33 -23.01 -3.98 6.73
CA LEU A 33 -23.43 -4.48 5.41
C LEU A 33 -23.69 -6.00 5.37
N SER A 34 -23.61 -6.70 6.51
CA SER A 34 -23.73 -8.17 6.60
C SER A 34 -22.75 -8.94 5.69
N LEU A 35 -21.61 -8.34 5.38
CA LEU A 35 -20.58 -8.96 4.56
C LEU A 35 -19.78 -9.96 5.39
N PRO A 36 -19.46 -11.13 4.85
CA PRO A 36 -18.77 -12.16 5.61
C PRO A 36 -17.32 -11.76 5.89
N ALA A 37 -16.82 -12.13 7.07
CA ALA A 37 -15.49 -11.72 7.55
C ALA A 37 -14.31 -12.16 6.65
N TRP A 38 -14.50 -13.20 5.83
CA TRP A 38 -13.49 -13.65 4.86
C TRP A 38 -13.28 -12.69 3.68
N SER A 39 -14.19 -11.72 3.47
CA SER A 39 -14.08 -10.75 2.37
C SER A 39 -12.84 -9.86 2.48
N ILE A 40 -12.46 -9.44 3.69
CA ILE A 40 -11.27 -8.60 3.93
C ILE A 40 -9.98 -9.32 3.52
N PRO A 41 -9.64 -10.51 4.08
CA PRO A 41 -8.40 -11.17 3.72
C PRO A 41 -8.37 -11.56 2.24
N VAL A 42 -9.51 -11.93 1.63
CA VAL A 42 -9.58 -12.22 0.19
C VAL A 42 -9.27 -10.97 -0.64
N TYR A 43 -9.87 -9.82 -0.32
CA TYR A 43 -9.57 -8.56 -1.00
C TYR A 43 -8.09 -8.17 -0.85
N LEU A 44 -7.55 -8.27 0.37
CA LEU A 44 -6.14 -7.95 0.64
C LEU A 44 -5.19 -8.89 -0.10
N LEU A 45 -5.48 -10.18 -0.16
CA LEU A 45 -4.67 -11.15 -0.91
C LEU A 45 -4.70 -10.85 -2.41
N LEU A 46 -5.88 -10.59 -2.97
CA LEU A 46 -6.03 -10.36 -4.40
C LEU A 46 -5.35 -9.04 -4.83
N SER A 47 -5.59 -7.96 -4.10
CA SER A 47 -4.94 -6.66 -4.34
C SER A 47 -3.41 -6.73 -4.17
N SER A 48 -2.92 -7.49 -3.18
CA SER A 48 -1.48 -7.73 -2.98
C SER A 48 -0.86 -8.55 -4.13
N ALA A 49 -1.57 -9.56 -4.64
CA ALA A 49 -1.12 -10.36 -5.78
C ALA A 49 -1.05 -9.51 -7.05
N ILE A 50 -2.05 -8.65 -7.29
CA ILE A 50 -2.04 -7.67 -8.40
C ILE A 50 -0.85 -6.72 -8.26
N ALA A 51 -0.61 -6.18 -7.06
CA ALA A 51 0.54 -5.31 -6.80
C ALA A 51 1.86 -6.02 -7.08
N PHE A 52 2.02 -7.28 -6.66
CA PHE A 52 3.22 -8.06 -6.94
C PHE A 52 3.42 -8.27 -8.44
N ALA A 53 2.35 -8.61 -9.17
CA ALA A 53 2.41 -8.81 -10.61
C ALA A 53 2.79 -7.52 -11.37
N VAL A 54 2.19 -6.38 -11.01
CA VAL A 54 2.47 -5.07 -11.64
C VAL A 54 3.92 -4.64 -11.39
N TYR A 55 4.38 -4.71 -10.14
CA TYR A 55 5.77 -4.38 -9.80
C TYR A 55 6.78 -5.36 -10.44
N GLY A 56 6.43 -6.64 -10.48
CA GLY A 56 7.22 -7.68 -11.15
C GLY A 56 7.35 -7.42 -12.65
N ARG A 57 6.24 -7.02 -13.30
CA ARG A 57 6.20 -6.65 -14.72
C ARG A 57 7.05 -5.41 -14.99
N ASP A 58 6.99 -4.36 -14.17
CA ASP A 58 7.87 -3.19 -14.34
C ASP A 58 9.35 -3.57 -14.28
N LYS A 59 9.72 -4.46 -13.35
CA LYS A 59 11.09 -4.98 -13.26
C LYS A 59 11.49 -5.77 -14.51
N ALA A 60 10.59 -6.60 -15.04
CA ALA A 60 10.84 -7.37 -16.26
C ALA A 60 11.02 -6.46 -17.49
N LEU A 61 10.17 -5.46 -17.64
CA LEU A 61 10.25 -4.45 -18.71
C LEU A 61 11.58 -3.67 -18.63
N SER A 62 12.00 -3.31 -17.41
CA SER A 62 13.31 -2.68 -17.19
C SER A 62 14.49 -3.54 -17.62
N LYS A 63 14.42 -4.87 -17.47
CA LYS A 63 15.49 -5.78 -17.92
C LYS A 63 15.51 -5.93 -19.44
N LYS A 64 14.35 -5.82 -20.08
CA LYS A 64 14.19 -5.90 -21.54
C LYS A 64 14.49 -4.58 -22.26
N GLY A 65 14.79 -3.49 -21.53
CA GLY A 65 15.04 -2.18 -22.11
C GLY A 65 13.81 -1.53 -22.74
N THR A 66 12.61 -2.04 -22.48
CA THR A 66 11.35 -1.54 -23.02
C THR A 66 10.78 -0.41 -22.15
N GLU A 67 9.75 0.27 -22.64
CA GLU A 67 9.03 1.27 -21.86
C GLU A 67 8.53 0.71 -20.52
N ARG A 68 8.71 1.52 -19.47
CA ARG A 68 8.37 1.17 -18.09
C ARG A 68 6.95 1.60 -17.76
N ILE A 69 6.36 0.98 -16.74
CA ILE A 69 5.03 1.35 -16.24
C ILE A 69 5.12 2.74 -15.60
N SER A 70 4.11 3.57 -15.84
CA SER A 70 4.06 4.92 -15.30
C SER A 70 3.99 4.92 -13.77
N GLU A 71 4.65 5.91 -13.13
CA GLU A 71 4.66 5.99 -11.67
C GLU A 71 3.25 6.10 -11.07
N ARG A 72 2.32 6.74 -11.80
CA ARG A 72 0.93 6.88 -11.38
C ARG A 72 0.25 5.52 -11.19
N VAL A 73 0.46 4.58 -12.12
CA VAL A 73 -0.12 3.23 -12.02
C VAL A 73 0.45 2.48 -10.83
N LEU A 74 1.76 2.56 -10.59
CA LEU A 74 2.36 1.93 -9.40
C LEU A 74 1.77 2.49 -8.10
N LEU A 75 1.57 3.80 -8.02
CA LEU A 75 0.99 4.45 -6.84
C LEU A 75 -0.48 4.05 -6.62
N ILE A 76 -1.30 4.01 -7.68
CA ILE A 76 -2.71 3.58 -7.58
C ILE A 76 -2.81 2.12 -7.14
N VAL A 77 -2.01 1.24 -7.75
CA VAL A 77 -1.99 -0.17 -7.40
C VAL A 77 -1.53 -0.36 -5.95
N SER A 78 -0.55 0.44 -5.48
CA SER A 78 -0.12 0.43 -4.08
C SER A 78 -1.23 0.86 -3.12
N ALA A 79 -1.99 1.90 -3.46
CA ALA A 79 -3.12 2.37 -2.66
C ALA A 79 -4.24 1.33 -2.59
N SER A 80 -4.50 0.62 -3.70
CA SER A 80 -5.51 -0.44 -3.75
C SER A 80 -5.19 -1.65 -2.85
N ALA A 81 -3.90 -1.94 -2.66
CA ALA A 81 -3.40 -2.94 -1.71
C ALA A 81 -3.22 -2.39 -0.29
N LEU A 82 -3.82 -1.21 -0.01
CA LEU A 82 -3.76 -0.48 1.26
C LEU A 82 -2.34 -0.20 1.77
N HIS A 83 -1.38 -0.11 0.84
CA HIS A 83 0.04 0.07 1.16
C HIS A 83 0.62 -0.95 2.14
N MET A 84 -0.13 -2.02 2.49
CA MET A 84 0.38 -3.16 3.21
C MET A 84 1.37 -3.82 2.29
N ALA A 85 1.03 -4.76 1.41
CA ALA A 85 2.04 -5.56 0.68
C ALA A 85 3.14 -4.80 -0.10
N THR A 86 2.92 -3.54 -0.49
CA THR A 86 3.76 -2.75 -1.41
C THR A 86 5.26 -2.73 -1.07
N LEU A 87 5.66 -2.59 0.19
CA LEU A 87 7.10 -2.54 0.52
C LEU A 87 7.78 -3.90 0.54
N GLN A 88 7.08 -4.95 0.96
CA GLN A 88 7.58 -6.32 0.87
C GLN A 88 7.78 -6.70 -0.59
N ILE A 89 6.83 -6.31 -1.44
CA ILE A 89 6.92 -6.46 -2.89
C ILE A 89 8.14 -5.68 -3.41
N MET A 90 8.31 -4.42 -3.04
CA MET A 90 9.45 -3.60 -3.48
C MET A 90 10.80 -4.11 -2.96
N SER A 91 10.87 -4.64 -1.74
CA SER A 91 12.10 -5.17 -1.14
C SER A 91 12.51 -6.50 -1.79
N VAL A 92 11.57 -7.43 -1.96
CA VAL A 92 11.78 -8.72 -2.65
C VAL A 92 12.17 -8.48 -4.11
N LEU A 93 11.45 -7.59 -4.80
CA LEU A 93 11.75 -7.26 -6.18
C LEU A 93 12.97 -6.34 -6.33
N ARG A 94 13.57 -5.83 -5.24
CA ARG A 94 14.64 -4.82 -5.26
C ARG A 94 14.30 -3.67 -6.23
N HIS A 95 13.03 -3.30 -6.28
CA HIS A 95 12.49 -2.43 -7.31
C HIS A 95 12.36 -1.00 -6.80
N LYS A 96 13.11 -0.06 -7.41
CA LYS A 96 13.04 1.41 -7.20
C LYS A 96 12.96 1.92 -5.75
N THR A 97 13.36 1.13 -4.74
CA THR A 97 13.44 1.56 -3.33
C THR A 97 14.48 2.68 -3.08
N ILE A 98 15.25 3.05 -4.10
CA ILE A 98 16.35 4.02 -4.03
C ILE A 98 15.91 5.42 -4.50
N LYS A 99 14.85 5.52 -5.32
CA LYS A 99 14.38 6.83 -5.80
C LYS A 99 13.53 7.53 -4.74
N LEU A 100 14.16 8.44 -3.99
CA LEU A 100 13.51 9.33 -3.03
C LEU A 100 12.20 9.97 -3.52
N PRO A 101 12.09 10.53 -4.75
CA PRO A 101 10.84 11.19 -5.16
C PRO A 101 9.66 10.22 -5.26
N PHE A 102 9.88 8.98 -5.69
CA PHE A 102 8.83 7.97 -5.73
C PHE A 102 8.39 7.56 -4.32
N LEU A 103 9.36 7.40 -3.42
CA LEU A 103 9.13 7.03 -2.03
C LEU A 103 8.33 8.10 -1.27
N LEU A 104 8.63 9.38 -1.53
CA LEU A 104 7.87 10.50 -0.98
C LEU A 104 6.43 10.50 -1.48
N LYS A 105 6.20 10.31 -2.80
CA LYS A 105 4.84 10.20 -3.36
C LYS A 105 4.05 9.05 -2.74
N LEU A 106 4.71 7.91 -2.55
CA LEU A 106 4.11 6.74 -1.90
C LEU A 106 3.71 7.06 -0.45
N LEU A 107 4.61 7.70 0.31
CA LEU A 107 4.35 8.09 1.70
C LEU A 107 3.24 9.15 1.80
N THR A 108 3.21 10.14 0.91
CA THR A 108 2.15 11.16 0.91
C THR A 108 0.78 10.54 0.63
N LEU A 109 0.69 9.58 -0.29
CA LEU A 109 -0.56 8.86 -0.53
C LEU A 109 -0.96 7.99 0.66
N HIS A 110 0.01 7.32 1.30
CA HIS A 110 -0.24 6.56 2.52
C HIS A 110 -0.80 7.43 3.64
N LEU A 111 -0.20 8.61 3.86
CA LEU A 111 -0.69 9.57 4.87
C LEU A 111 -2.10 10.06 4.55
N LEU A 112 -2.38 10.38 3.29
CA LEU A 112 -3.73 10.78 2.86
C LEU A 112 -4.75 9.67 3.14
N GLN A 113 -4.40 8.41 2.84
CA GLN A 113 -5.27 7.27 3.09
C GLN A 113 -5.52 7.03 4.59
N VAL A 114 -4.49 7.20 5.43
CA VAL A 114 -4.63 7.15 6.89
C VAL A 114 -5.60 8.22 7.40
N ILE A 115 -5.48 9.46 6.92
CA ILE A 115 -6.39 10.56 7.30
C ILE A 115 -7.84 10.21 6.95
N VAL A 116 -8.08 9.70 5.73
CA VAL A 116 -9.42 9.29 5.30
C VAL A 116 -9.99 8.20 6.21
N PHE A 117 -9.20 7.17 6.56
CA PHE A 117 -9.67 6.13 7.47
C PHE A 117 -9.98 6.64 8.87
N VAL A 118 -9.16 7.55 9.40
CA VAL A 118 -9.42 8.19 10.70
C VAL A 118 -10.71 9.00 10.65
N CYS A 119 -10.95 9.79 9.60
CA CYS A 119 -12.21 10.53 9.43
C CYS A 119 -13.42 9.59 9.41
N VAL A 120 -13.36 8.50 8.65
CA VAL A 120 -14.44 7.50 8.59
C VAL A 120 -14.66 6.85 9.96
N LEU A 121 -13.58 6.50 10.67
CA LEU A 121 -13.66 5.93 12.01
C LEU A 121 -14.33 6.89 13.01
N ILE A 122 -13.95 8.17 12.98
CA ILE A 122 -14.57 9.20 13.82
C ILE A 122 -16.06 9.32 13.50
N SER A 123 -16.45 9.35 12.22
CA SER A 123 -17.86 9.39 11.80
C SER A 123 -18.66 8.16 12.21
N TYR A 124 -18.02 7.01 12.46
CA TYR A 124 -18.69 5.82 12.99
C TYR A 124 -18.87 5.87 14.51
N LEU A 125 -17.97 6.56 15.22
CA LEU A 125 -17.97 6.65 16.68
C LEU A 125 -18.87 7.76 17.22
N MET A 126 -19.16 8.78 16.42
CA MET A 126 -20.04 9.92 16.74
C MET A 126 -21.46 9.67 16.27
#